data_AF-A0AAD5TTV7-F1
#
_entry.id   AF-A0AAD5TTV7-F1
#
_cell.length_a   1.000
_cell.length_b   1.000
_cell.length_c   1.000
_cell.angle_alpha   90.00
_cell.angle_beta   90.00
_cell.angle_gamma   90.00
#
_symmetry.space_group_name_H-M   'P 1'
#
loop_
_entity.id
_entity.type
_entity.pdbx_description
1 polymer ?
#
loop_
_entity_poly.entity_id
_entity_poly.type
_entity_poly.pdbx_seq_one_letter_code
_entity_poly.pdbx_strand_id
1 'polypeptide(L)'
;MAILPPLPASAARLQALAALRAKCAAPIATTSQIASRRQALLSHYPPDVDVAKLAAQDHKLAGVGLIDTWKNVMEQREKAMALRGKAPRVSVVTGMAKKPEGETGKKKKRK
;
A
#
# COMPACT_ATOMS: atom_id res chain seq x y z
N MET A 1 13.90 -73.39 -1.95
CA MET A 1 14.36 -72.63 -3.13
C MET A 1 13.58 -71.33 -3.20
N ALA A 2 14.24 -70.18 -3.07
CA ALA A 2 13.57 -68.88 -3.09
C ALA A 2 13.34 -68.43 -4.53
N ILE A 3 12.08 -68.31 -4.94
CA ILE A 3 11.67 -67.82 -6.26
C ILE A 3 11.66 -66.30 -6.18
N LEU A 4 12.66 -65.66 -6.79
CA LEU A 4 12.68 -64.20 -6.94
C LEU A 4 11.63 -63.80 -7.99
N PRO A 5 10.73 -62.84 -7.69
CA PRO A 5 9.77 -62.37 -8.67
C PRO A 5 10.47 -61.65 -9.82
N PRO A 6 9.95 -61.76 -11.06
CA PRO A 6 10.53 -61.09 -12.21
C PRO A 6 10.49 -59.58 -12.03
N LEU A 7 11.61 -58.92 -12.38
CA LEU A 7 11.71 -57.47 -12.30
C LEU A 7 10.66 -56.82 -13.24
N PRO A 8 9.88 -55.83 -12.78
CA PRO A 8 8.85 -55.21 -13.59
C PRO A 8 9.46 -54.44 -14.76
N ALA A 9 8.76 -54.44 -15.89
CA ALA A 9 9.15 -53.70 -17.08
C ALA A 9 9.40 -52.22 -16.78
N SER A 10 10.39 -51.63 -17.45
CA SER A 10 10.83 -50.23 -17.25
C SER A 10 9.67 -49.23 -17.37
N ALA A 11 8.72 -49.47 -18.27
CA ALA A 11 7.53 -48.65 -18.46
C ALA A 11 6.64 -48.58 -17.20
N ALA A 12 6.43 -49.72 -16.51
CA ALA A 12 5.64 -49.76 -15.28
C ALA A 12 6.32 -48.97 -14.15
N ARG A 13 7.66 -49.01 -14.08
CA ARG A 13 8.44 -48.21 -13.13
C ARG A 13 8.33 -46.71 -13.40
N LEU A 14 8.36 -46.30 -14.67
CA LEU A 14 8.20 -44.90 -15.05
C LEU A 14 6.79 -44.37 -14.74
N GLN A 15 5.75 -45.18 -14.98
CA GLN A 15 4.37 -44.83 -14.60
C GLN A 15 4.20 -44.69 -13.09
N ALA A 16 4.79 -45.60 -12.30
CA ALA A 16 4.77 -45.50 -10.84
C ALA A 16 5.46 -44.22 -10.32
N LEU A 17 6.59 -43.82 -10.93
CA LEU A 17 7.27 -42.56 -10.63
C LEU A 17 6.45 -41.34 -11.04
N ALA A 18 5.76 -41.37 -12.18
CA ALA A 18 4.88 -40.30 -12.61
C ALA A 18 3.70 -40.12 -11.64
N ALA A 19 3.10 -41.21 -11.17
CA ALA A 19 2.03 -41.17 -10.17
C ALA A 19 2.51 -40.64 -8.81
N LEU A 20 3.72 -40.99 -8.38
CA LEU A 20 4.35 -40.44 -7.17
C LEU A 20 4.61 -38.93 -7.31
N ARG A 21 5.16 -38.50 -8.44
CA ARG A 21 5.40 -37.07 -8.72
C ARG A 21 4.09 -36.29 -8.75
N ALA A 22 3.02 -36.82 -9.33
CA ALA A 22 1.71 -36.19 -9.35
C ALA A 22 1.10 -36.07 -7.93
N LYS A 23 1.31 -37.07 -7.07
CA LYS A 23 0.87 -37.03 -5.66
C LYS A 23 1.65 -36.03 -4.81
N CYS A 24 2.97 -35.91 -5.03
CA CYS A 24 3.81 -34.97 -4.30
C CYS A 24 3.71 -33.53 -4.83
N ALA A 25 3.42 -33.36 -6.12
CA ALA A 25 3.16 -32.07 -6.75
C ALA A 25 1.70 -31.64 -6.63
N ALA A 26 1.03 -31.99 -5.52
CA ALA A 26 -0.20 -31.30 -5.17
C ALA A 26 0.11 -29.80 -5.15
N PRO A 27 -0.57 -28.95 -5.94
CA PRO A 27 -0.39 -27.52 -5.80
C PRO A 27 -0.70 -27.20 -4.35
N ILE A 28 0.26 -26.60 -3.64
CA ILE A 28 -0.02 -26.00 -2.34
C ILE A 28 -1.16 -25.05 -2.63
N ALA A 29 -2.37 -25.42 -2.18
CA ALA A 29 -3.54 -24.60 -2.35
C ALA A 29 -3.27 -23.30 -1.58
N THR A 30 -2.70 -22.31 -2.26
CA THR A 30 -2.56 -20.94 -1.79
C THR A 30 -3.94 -20.29 -1.86
N THR A 31 -4.90 -20.89 -1.16
CA THR A 31 -6.22 -20.35 -0.92
C THR A 31 -6.37 -20.16 0.58
N SER A 32 -5.45 -19.40 1.18
CA SER A 32 -5.80 -18.67 2.40
C SER A 32 -6.65 -17.46 1.97
N GLN A 33 -7.89 -17.72 1.56
CA GLN A 33 -8.90 -16.69 1.25
C GLN A 33 -9.37 -15.95 2.51
N ILE A 34 -8.90 -16.34 3.69
CA ILE A 34 -9.18 -15.66 4.94
C ILE A 34 -8.14 -14.54 5.09
N ALA A 35 -8.46 -13.36 4.56
CA ALA A 35 -7.70 -12.15 4.86
C ALA A 35 -7.64 -11.98 6.38
N SER A 36 -6.44 -11.93 6.94
CA SER A 36 -6.28 -11.69 8.38
C SER A 36 -7.04 -10.41 8.78
N ARG A 37 -7.60 -10.36 9.99
CA ARG A 37 -8.31 -9.15 10.49
C ARG A 37 -7.48 -7.88 10.30
N ARG A 38 -6.16 -7.99 10.41
CA ARG A 38 -5.20 -6.91 10.13
C ARG A 38 -5.27 -6.45 8.67
N GLN A 39 -5.26 -7.38 7.71
CA GLN A 39 -5.32 -7.06 6.29
C GLN A 39 -6.66 -6.40 5.93
N ALA A 40 -7.76 -6.87 6.52
CA ALA A 40 -9.07 -6.25 6.34
C ALA A 40 -9.13 -4.80 6.87
N LEU A 41 -8.46 -4.51 7.99
CA LEU A 41 -8.35 -3.14 8.52
C LEU A 41 -7.47 -2.25 7.66
N LEU A 42 -6.38 -2.78 7.09
CA LEU A 42 -5.48 -2.02 6.21
C LEU A 42 -6.16 -1.63 4.89
N SER A 43 -7.07 -2.45 4.37
CA SER A 43 -7.80 -2.18 3.14
C SER A 43 -9.18 -1.54 3.36
N HIS A 44 -9.53 -1.16 4.58
CA HIS A 44 -10.86 -0.64 4.91
C HIS A 44 -11.15 0.68 4.20
N TYR A 45 -10.16 1.56 4.11
CA TYR A 45 -10.27 2.83 3.41
C TYR A 45 -9.55 2.74 2.06
N PRO A 46 -10.08 3.42 1.02
CA PRO A 46 -9.36 3.57 -0.22
C PRO A 46 -8.01 4.26 0.05
N PRO A 47 -6.95 3.90 -0.70
CA PRO A 47 -5.66 4.57 -0.55
C PRO A 47 -5.78 6.05 -0.90
N ASP A 48 -5.03 6.90 -0.20
CA ASP A 48 -4.89 8.31 -0.56
C ASP A 48 -4.11 8.41 -1.87
N VAL A 49 -4.82 8.73 -2.95
CA VAL A 49 -4.25 8.83 -4.30
C VAL A 49 -4.07 10.29 -4.68
N ASP A 50 -2.83 10.68 -4.98
CA ASP A 50 -2.49 12.01 -5.48
C ASP A 50 -2.76 12.10 -6.99
N VAL A 51 -3.94 12.64 -7.34
CA VAL A 51 -4.43 12.73 -8.72
C VAL A 51 -3.50 13.55 -9.61
N ALA A 52 -2.84 14.57 -9.07
CA ALA A 52 -1.92 15.40 -9.83
C ALA A 52 -0.65 14.62 -10.23
N LYS A 53 -0.14 13.78 -9.32
CA LYS A 53 1.00 12.91 -9.63
C LYS A 53 0.65 11.82 -10.63
N LEU A 54 -0.56 11.25 -10.54
CA LEU A 54 -1.03 10.29 -11.53
C LEU A 54 -1.19 10.92 -12.92
N ALA A 55 -1.79 12.11 -12.98
CA ALA A 55 -1.95 12.83 -14.25
C ALA A 55 -0.60 13.16 -14.91
N ALA A 56 0.45 13.41 -14.12
CA ALA A 56 1.80 13.67 -14.63
C ALA A 56 2.46 12.43 -15.27
N GLN A 57 2.02 11.21 -14.92
CA GLN A 57 2.53 9.98 -15.51
C GLN A 57 1.94 9.72 -16.91
N ASP A 58 0.71 10.19 -17.15
CA ASP A 58 0.01 10.00 -18.42
C ASP A 58 0.24 11.18 -19.37
N HIS A 59 1.01 10.97 -20.44
CA HIS A 59 1.31 12.00 -21.45
C HIS A 59 0.05 12.60 -22.10
N LYS A 60 -1.02 11.80 -22.22
CA LYS A 60 -2.31 12.25 -22.78
C LYS A 60 -3.01 13.28 -21.89
N LEU A 61 -2.79 13.20 -20.58
CA LEU A 61 -3.40 14.09 -19.59
C LEU A 61 -2.57 15.35 -19.35
N ALA A 62 -1.32 15.39 -19.80
CA ALA A 62 -0.43 16.54 -19.66
C ALA A 62 -1.02 17.82 -20.27
N GLY A 63 -1.73 17.71 -21.40
CA GLY A 63 -2.37 18.87 -22.06
C GLY A 63 -3.66 19.35 -21.40
N VAL A 64 -4.25 18.55 -20.51
CA VAL A 64 -5.55 18.86 -19.87
C VAL A 64 -5.37 19.79 -18.67
N GLY A 65 -4.15 19.89 -18.11
CA GLY A 65 -3.87 20.77 -16.99
C GLY A 65 -4.73 20.44 -15.76
N LEU A 66 -4.80 19.16 -15.40
CA LEU A 66 -5.58 18.70 -14.25
C LEU A 66 -5.07 19.35 -12.95
N ILE A 67 -5.99 19.97 -12.21
CA ILE A 67 -5.70 20.69 -10.97
C ILE A 67 -6.53 20.08 -9.85
N ASP A 68 -5.90 19.88 -8.69
CA ASP A 68 -6.60 19.52 -7.47
C ASP A 68 -7.33 20.75 -6.89
N THR A 69 -8.65 20.79 -7.11
CA THR A 69 -9.51 21.90 -6.68
C THR A 69 -9.61 21.99 -5.16
N TRP A 70 -9.60 20.86 -4.45
CA TRP A 70 -9.67 20.86 -2.99
C TRP A 70 -8.42 21.49 -2.39
N LYS A 71 -7.25 21.08 -2.90
CA LYS A 71 -5.97 21.64 -2.46
C LYS A 71 -5.90 23.15 -2.71
N ASN A 72 -6.32 23.61 -3.89
CA ASN A 72 -6.38 25.04 -4.21
C ASN A 72 -7.27 25.84 -3.26
N VAL A 73 -8.47 25.33 -2.93
CA VAL A 73 -9.38 25.99 -1.98
C VAL A 73 -8.75 26.10 -0.61
N MET A 74 -8.08 25.04 -0.15
CA MET A 74 -7.41 25.04 1.14
C MET A 74 -6.22 26.01 1.16
N GLU A 75 -5.40 26.04 0.11
CA GLU A 75 -4.30 27.00 -0.02
C GLU A 75 -4.79 28.46 -0.01
N GLN A 76 -5.89 28.76 -0.69
CA GLN A 76 -6.50 30.09 -0.68
C GLN A 76 -6.99 30.47 0.73
N ARG A 77 -7.60 29.52 1.44
CA ARG A 77 -8.03 29.71 2.82
C ARG A 77 -6.84 29.98 3.74
N GLU A 78 -5.73 29.27 3.56
CA GLU A 78 -4.51 29.49 4.32
C GLU A 78 -3.90 30.87 4.06
N LYS A 79 -3.82 31.28 2.79
CA LYS A 79 -3.38 32.63 2.41
C LYS A 79 -4.26 33.70 3.06
N ALA A 80 -5.58 33.52 3.03
CA ALA A 80 -6.52 34.45 3.67
C ALA A 80 -6.36 34.51 5.20
N MET A 81 -6.06 33.38 5.85
CA MET A 81 -5.79 33.34 7.30
C MET A 81 -4.44 33.97 7.65
N ALA A 82 -3.41 33.75 6.83
CA ALA A 82 -2.09 34.35 6.99
C ALA A 82 -2.15 35.88 6.88
N LEU A 83 -2.91 36.42 5.92
CA LEU A 83 -3.16 37.87 5.80
C LEU A 83 -3.84 38.45 7.05
N ARG A 84 -4.62 37.64 7.78
CA ARG A 84 -5.26 38.04 9.04
C ARG A 84 -4.36 37.84 10.26
N GLY A 85 -3.09 37.45 10.08
CA GLY A 85 -2.15 37.14 11.16
C GLY A 85 -2.45 35.84 11.92
N LYS A 86 -3.36 35.00 11.41
CA LYS A 86 -3.75 33.72 12.04
C LYS A 86 -3.15 32.57 11.24
N ALA A 87 -1.85 32.35 11.38
CA ALA A 87 -1.19 31.25 10.69
C ALA A 87 -1.78 29.90 11.14
N PRO A 88 -2.20 29.02 10.21
CA PRO A 88 -2.67 27.68 10.55
C PRO A 88 -1.54 26.85 11.18
N ARG A 89 -1.88 25.98 12.14
CA ARG A 89 -0.91 25.09 12.80
C ARG A 89 -0.34 24.02 11.87
N VAL A 90 -1.12 23.61 10.88
CA VAL A 90 -0.74 22.64 9.85
C VAL A 90 -1.09 23.31 8.53
N SER A 91 -0.06 23.55 7.73
CA SER A 91 -0.19 24.05 6.37
C SER A 91 -0.51 22.90 5.41
N VAL A 92 -1.32 23.18 4.40
CA VAL A 92 -1.70 22.26 3.33
C VAL A 92 -0.52 22.02 2.39
N VAL A 93 0.40 22.99 2.25
CA VAL A 93 1.54 22.92 1.33
C VAL A 93 2.76 22.24 1.95
N THR A 94 3.11 22.60 3.19
CA THR A 94 4.37 22.18 3.85
C THR A 94 4.17 21.24 5.04
N GLY A 95 2.92 20.87 5.35
CA GLY A 95 2.60 20.07 6.54
C GLY A 95 2.69 20.90 7.81
N MET A 96 3.29 20.39 8.89
CA MET A 96 3.37 21.10 10.17
C MET A 96 3.96 22.49 9.98
N ALA A 97 3.18 23.53 10.32
CA ALA A 97 3.64 24.89 10.20
C ALA A 97 4.76 25.16 11.21
N LYS A 98 5.81 25.88 10.81
CA LYS A 98 6.82 26.39 11.73
C LYS A 98 6.10 27.19 12.83
N LYS A 99 6.46 26.94 14.09
CA LYS A 99 5.94 27.72 15.22
C LYS A 99 6.21 29.20 14.95
N PRO A 100 5.22 30.08 15.21
CA PRO A 100 5.44 31.51 15.05
C PRO A 100 6.61 31.93 15.94
N GLU A 101 7.55 32.70 15.37
CA GLU A 101 8.66 33.31 16.09
C GLU A 101 8.08 34.26 17.16
N GLY A 102 8.01 33.79 18.40
CA GLY A 102 7.43 34.56 19.51
C GLY A 102 6.88 33.70 20.65
N GLU A 103 6.59 32.42 20.42
CA GLU A 103 6.05 31.53 21.46
C GLU A 103 7.17 30.83 22.27
N THR A 104 8.11 31.62 22.82
CA THR A 104 9.08 31.18 23.85
C THR A 104 8.44 31.14 25.24
N GLY A 105 7.26 30.53 25.34
CA GLY A 105 6.63 30.26 26.64
C GLY A 105 7.38 29.14 27.35
N LYS A 106 8.17 29.46 28.39
CA LYS A 106 8.74 28.46 29.32
C LYS A 106 7.62 27.53 29.81
N LYS A 107 7.64 26.26 29.38
CA LYS A 107 6.76 25.22 29.95
C LYS A 107 7.04 25.12 31.45
N LYS A 108 6.08 25.53 32.27
CA LYS A 108 6.12 25.35 33.73
C LYS A 108 6.14 23.84 34.02
N LYS A 109 7.29 23.30 34.44
CA LYS A 109 7.38 21.94 35.01
C LYS A 109 6.47 21.89 36.24
N ARG A 110 5.50 20.99 36.28
CA ARG A 110 4.84 20.61 37.54
C ARG A 110 5.87 19.82 38.36
N LYS A 111 6.10 20.26 39.60
CA LYS A 111 6.81 19.49 40.61
C LYS A 111 5.91 18.35 41.09
#